data_AF-A0A537RPX6-F1
#
_entry.id   AF-A0A537RPX6-F1
#
_cell.length_a   1.000
_cell.length_b   1.000
_cell.length_c   1.000
_cell.angle_alpha   90.00
_cell.angle_beta   90.00
_cell.angle_gamma   90.00
#
_symmetry.space_group_name_H-M   'P 1'
#
loop_
_entity.id
_entity.type
_entity.pdbx_description
1 polymer ?
#
loop_
_entity_poly.entity_id
_entity_poly.type
_entity_poly.pdbx_seq_one_letter_code
_entity_poly.pdbx_strand_id
1 'polypeptide(L)' 'MSVEKPDNLEPAPPRETGVLYGHGEAEQALLGAYRSSRFPHAWLIAGPAGIGK' A
#
# COMPACT_ATOMS: atom_id res chain seq x y z
N MET A 1 26.84 22.05 14.07
CA MET A 1 26.47 20.90 13.23
C MET A 1 25.12 21.22 12.60
N SER A 2 25.12 21.71 11.37
CA SER A 2 23.88 21.98 10.65
C SER A 2 23.32 20.64 10.18
N VAL A 3 22.17 20.26 10.72
CA VAL A 3 21.40 19.11 10.22
C VAL A 3 20.88 19.53 8.85
N GLU A 4 21.41 18.91 7.79
CA GLU A 4 20.90 19.07 6.43
C GLU A 4 19.41 18.70 6.44
N LYS A 5 18.57 19.63 5.98
CA LYS A 5 17.15 19.37 5.78
C LYS A 5 17.02 18.52 4.52
N PRO A 6 16.25 17.42 4.52
CA PRO A 6 15.87 16.75 3.28
C PRO A 6 14.82 17.60 2.55
N ASP A 7 15.18 18.81 2.12
CA ASP A 7 14.26 19.77 1.50
C ASP A 7 14.04 19.49 -0.01
N ASN A 8 14.47 18.34 -0.53
CA ASN A 8 14.29 18.01 -1.95
C ASN A 8 14.25 16.50 -2.27
N LEU A 9 13.72 15.67 -1.37
CA LEU A 9 13.43 14.27 -1.71
C LEU A 9 12.02 14.21 -2.29
N GLU A 10 11.90 14.18 -3.62
CA GLU A 10 10.66 13.75 -4.26
C GLU A 10 10.26 12.39 -3.69
N PRO A 11 8.98 12.18 -3.35
CA PRO A 11 8.52 10.88 -2.88
C PRO A 11 8.82 9.85 -3.95
N ALA A 12 9.33 8.70 -3.52
CA ALA A 12 9.52 7.56 -4.41
C ALA A 12 8.20 7.28 -5.15
N PRO A 13 8.26 6.94 -6.44
CA PRO A 13 7.05 6.66 -7.21
C PRO A 13 6.27 5.51 -6.53
N PRO A 14 4.93 5.48 -6.59
CA PRO A 14 4.13 4.52 -5.82
C PRO A 14 4.54 3.05 -6.01
N ARG A 15 4.99 2.68 -7.20
CA ARG A 15 5.49 1.33 -7.52
C ARG A 15 6.76 0.92 -6.75
N GLU A 16 7.52 1.89 -6.24
CA GLU A 16 8.74 1.70 -5.43
C GLU A 16 8.46 1.77 -3.93
N THR A 17 7.25 2.22 -3.54
CA THR A 17 6.80 2.27 -2.14
C THR A 17 6.23 0.92 -1.71
N GLY A 18 7.09 0.04 -1.18
CA GLY A 18 6.70 -1.29 -0.69
C GLY A 18 6.04 -1.30 0.70
N VAL A 19 6.05 -0.16 1.42
CA VAL A 19 5.47 -0.06 2.77
C VAL A 19 4.09 0.56 2.69
N LEU A 20 3.08 -0.17 3.16
CA LEU A 20 1.70 0.28 3.24
C LEU A 20 1.31 0.54 4.70
N TYR A 21 0.53 1.60 4.93
CA TYR A 21 0.03 1.95 6.26
C TYR A 21 -1.49 1.81 6.30
N GLY A 22 -2.03 1.21 7.37
CA GLY A 22 -3.48 1.13 7.62
C GLY A 22 -4.24 0.07 6.80
N HIS A 23 -3.62 -0.57 5.80
CA HIS A 23 -4.25 -1.57 4.93
C HIS A 23 -4.17 -3.03 5.44
N GLY A 24 -3.89 -3.23 6.73
CA GLY A 24 -3.59 -4.57 7.28
C GLY A 24 -4.72 -5.59 7.12
N GLU A 25 -5.99 -5.17 7.28
CA GLU A 25 -7.13 -6.06 7.07
C GLU A 25 -7.26 -6.50 5.61
N ALA A 26 -7.09 -5.56 4.67
CA ALA A 26 -7.12 -5.84 3.24
C ALA A 26 -5.96 -6.77 2.83
N GLU A 27 -4.77 -6.57 3.38
CA GLU A 27 -3.62 -7.45 3.18
C GLU A 27 -3.92 -8.88 3.66
N GLN A 28 -4.49 -9.04 4.86
CA GLN A 28 -4.85 -10.38 5.38
C GLN A 28 -5.92 -11.07 4.52
N ALA A 29 -6.92 -10.33 4.04
CA ALA A 29 -7.93 -10.87 3.14
C ALA A 29 -7.31 -11.36 1.82
N LEU A 30 -6.41 -10.56 1.23
CA LEU A 30 -5.69 -10.92 0.02
C LEU A 30 -4.79 -12.14 0.23
N LEU A 31 -4.01 -12.17 1.32
CA LEU A 31 -3.14 -13.30 1.66
C LEU A 31 -3.93 -14.58 1.93
N GLY A 32 -5.09 -14.46 2.59
CA GLY A 32 -6.00 -15.58 2.82
C GLY A 32 -6.55 -16.16 1.52
N ALA A 33 -6.99 -15.30 0.60
CA ALA A 33 -7.45 -15.71 -0.71
C ALA A 33 -6.33 -16.30 -1.57
N TYR A 34 -5.12 -15.73 -1.51
CA TYR A 34 -3.94 -16.22 -2.24
C TYR A 34 -3.48 -17.61 -1.75
N ARG A 35 -3.53 -17.83 -0.42
CA ARG A 35 -3.25 -19.14 0.19
C ARG A 35 -4.37 -20.15 -0.01
N SER A 36 -5.55 -19.69 -0.45
CA SER A 36 -6.67 -20.54 -0.80
C SER A 36 -6.54 -21.02 -2.25
N SER A 37 -7.01 -22.23 -2.53
CA SER A 37 -7.17 -22.71 -3.91
C SER A 37 -8.31 -21.98 -4.68
N ARG A 38 -8.94 -20.98 -4.06
CA ARG A 38 -10.07 -20.20 -4.58
C ARG A 38 -9.72 -18.72 -4.53
N PHE A 39 -9.01 -18.23 -5.55
CA PHE A 39 -8.70 -16.82 -5.69
C PHE A 39 -9.84 -16.09 -6.44
N PRO A 40 -10.37 -14.97 -5.93
CA PRO A 40 -11.37 -14.16 -6.64
C PRO A 40 -10.84 -13.62 -7.97
N HIS A 41 -11.68 -13.61 -9.01
CA HIS A 41 -11.32 -13.09 -10.33
C HIS A 41 -11.15 -11.56 -10.37
N ALA A 42 -11.69 -10.85 -9.39
CA ALA A 42 -11.62 -9.40 -9.29
C ALA A 42 -11.62 -8.96 -7.83
N TRP A 43 -10.99 -7.80 -7.60
CA TRP A 43 -10.91 -7.13 -6.30
C TRP A 43 -11.41 -5.70 -6.44
N LEU A 44 -12.20 -5.25 -5.46
CA LEU A 44 -12.66 -3.88 -5.37
C LEU A 44 -12.05 -3.23 -4.13
N ILE A 45 -11.25 -2.19 -4.35
CA ILE A 45 -10.66 -1.40 -3.26
C ILE A 45 -11.51 -0.14 -3.10
N ALA A 46 -12.23 -0.05 -1.98
CA ALA A 46 -13.13 1.06 -1.67
C ALA A 46 -12.59 1.89 -0.51
N GLY A 47 -12.90 3.19 -0.49
CA GLY A 47 -12.50 4.09 0.59
C GLY A 47 -12.37 5.55 0.15
N PRO A 48 -12.18 6.46 1.12
CA PRO A 48 -12.04 7.91 0.87
C PRO A 48 -10.92 8.24 -0.14
N ALA A 49 -11.02 9.44 -0.72
CA ALA A 49 -9.97 9.97 -1.59
C ALA A 49 -8.64 10.09 -0.83
N GLY A 50 -7.53 9.71 -1.46
CA GLY A 50 -6.21 9.76 -0.84
C GLY A 50 -5.86 8.59 0.09
N ILE A 51 -6.70 7.56 0.22
CA ILE A 51 -6.38 6.35 1.04
C ILE A 51 -5.22 5.49 0.47
N GLY A 52 -4.73 5.81 -0.72
CA GLY A 52 -3.71 4.98 -1.41
C GLY A 52 -4.29 3.72 -2.05
N LYS A 53 -5.47 3.86 -2.68
CA LYS A 53 -5.91 2.91 -3.72
C LYS A 53 -4.96 3.01 -4.90
#